data_AF-A0A101IRB9-F1
#
_entry.id   AF-A0A101IRB9-F1
#
_cell.length_a   1.000
_cell.length_b   1.000
_cell.length_c   1.000
_cell.angle_alpha   90.00
_cell.angle_beta   90.00
_cell.angle_gamma   90.00
#
_symmetry.space_group_name_H-M   'P 1'
#
loop_
_entity.id
_entity.type
_entity.pdbx_description
1 polymer ?
#
loop_
_entity_poly.entity_id
_entity_poly.type
_entity_poly.pdbx_seq_one_letter_code
_entity_poly.pdbx_strand_id
1 'polypeptide(L)' 'MTSPKRVGRIEFGLFSPKEIRKMSVRKIIWADTYDDDGFPYPQGLMDLNLGVIDPGLRCKTCDQKAADCP' A
#
# COMPACT_ATOMS: atom_id res chain seq x y z
N MET A 1 29.84 2.40 -1.23
CA MET A 1 28.42 2.79 -1.00
C MET A 1 28.24 4.19 -1.56
N THR A 2 27.35 4.37 -2.54
CA THR A 2 27.05 5.70 -3.10
C THR A 2 26.29 6.52 -2.07
N SER A 3 26.73 7.76 -1.82
CA SER A 3 26.02 8.69 -0.93
C SER A 3 24.56 8.88 -1.40
N PRO A 4 23.59 9.00 -0.47
CA PRO A 4 22.19 9.23 -0.83
C PRO A 4 22.05 10.52 -1.64
N LYS A 5 21.17 10.48 -2.65
CA LYS A 5 20.89 11.65 -3.49
C LYS A 5 20.16 12.72 -2.67
N ARG A 6 20.49 13.99 -2.91
CA ARG A 6 19.77 15.13 -2.32
C ARG A 6 18.57 15.50 -3.20
N VAL A 7 17.45 15.87 -2.57
CA VAL A 7 16.27 16.40 -3.27
C VAL A 7 16.57 17.81 -3.74
N GLY A 8 16.49 18.05 -5.06
CA GLY A 8 16.79 19.37 -5.65
C GLY A 8 15.59 20.33 -5.64
N ARG A 9 14.41 19.84 -6.02
CA ARG A 9 13.14 20.59 -6.03
C ARG A 9 11.94 19.64 -6.00
N ILE A 10 10.76 20.18 -5.71
CA ILE A 10 9.46 19.49 -5.75
C ILE A 10 8.56 20.27 -6.70
N GLU A 11 7.98 19.57 -7.68
CA GLU A 11 7.02 20.15 -8.64
C GLU A 11 5.62 19.70 -8.25
N PHE A 12 4.77 20.66 -7.87
CA PHE A 12 3.39 20.39 -7.52
C PHE A 12 2.52 20.34 -8.78
N GLY A 13 1.48 19.52 -8.72
CA GLY A 13 0.50 19.36 -9.78
C GLY A 13 -0.71 18.59 -9.29
N LEU A 14 -1.64 18.33 -10.19
CA LEU A 14 -2.81 17.48 -9.93
C LEU A 14 -2.60 16.13 -10.59
N PHE A 15 -2.96 15.06 -9.87
CA PHE A 15 -2.95 13.73 -10.46
C PHE A 15 -4.13 13.57 -11.43
N SER A 16 -3.83 13.10 -12.64
CA SER A 16 -4.87 12.67 -13.58
C SER A 16 -5.51 11.36 -13.12
N PRO A 17 -6.77 11.09 -13.52
CA PRO A 17 -7.42 9.81 -13.22
C PRO A 17 -6.62 8.60 -13.73
N LYS A 18 -5.87 8.76 -14.83
CA LYS A 18 -5.01 7.70 -15.39
C LYS A 18 -3.80 7.42 -14.49
N GLU A 19 -3.18 8.45 -13.93
CA GLU A 19 -2.06 8.30 -13.01
C GLU A 19 -2.48 7.63 -11.72
N ILE A 20 -3.61 8.07 -11.12
CA ILE A 20 -4.14 7.45 -9.89
C ILE A 20 -4.36 5.95 -10.08
N ARG A 21 -5.00 5.56 -11.20
CA ARG A 21 -5.25 4.14 -11.51
C ARG A 21 -3.98 3.35 -11.76
N LYS A 22 -2.96 3.96 -12.37
CA LYS A 22 -1.66 3.31 -12.63
C LYS A 22 -0.82 3.15 -11.36
N MET A 23 -0.88 4.12 -10.45
CA MET A 23 -0.17 4.09 -9.17
C MET A 23 -0.82 3.12 -8.17
N SER A 24 -2.14 2.95 -8.23
CA SER A 24 -2.85 2.06 -7.34
C SER A 24 -2.47 0.60 -7.55
N VAL A 25 -2.16 -0.09 -6.46
CA VAL A 25 -1.85 -1.53 -6.45
C VAL A 25 -3.11 -2.41 -6.49
N ARG A 26 -4.25 -1.89 -6.03
CA ARG A 26 -5.48 -2.67 -5.86
C ARG A 26 -6.73 -1.80 -5.98
N LYS A 27 -7.77 -2.34 -6.61
CA LYS A 27 -9.12 -1.77 -6.60
C LYS A 27 -9.87 -2.27 -5.36
N ILE A 28 -10.41 -1.34 -4.59
CA ILE A 28 -11.27 -1.63 -3.44
C ILE A 28 -12.71 -1.78 -3.91
N ILE A 29 -13.36 -2.85 -3.48
CA ILE A 29 -14.76 -3.16 -3.82
C ILE A 29 -15.62 -3.45 -2.59
N TRP A 30 -15.00 -3.75 -1.45
CA TRP A 30 -15.67 -3.95 -0.16
C TRP A 30 -15.43 -2.76 0.76
N ALA A 31 -16.48 -2.32 1.44
CA ALA A 31 -16.39 -1.26 2.45
C ALA A 31 -15.92 -1.80 3.82
N ASP A 32 -16.02 -3.12 4.03
CA ASP A 32 -15.64 -3.79 5.27
C ASP A 32 -14.13 -4.00 5.37
N THR A 33 -13.65 -4.13 6.60
CA THR A 33 -12.22 -4.21 6.94
C THR A 33 -11.75 -5.65 7.14
N TYR A 34 -12.40 -6.38 8.04
CA TYR A 34 -12.06 -7.75 8.43
C TYR A 34 -13.28 -8.66 8.37
N ASP A 35 -13.05 -9.95 8.08
CA ASP A 35 -14.06 -10.99 8.18
C ASP A 35 -14.32 -11.43 9.64
N ASP A 36 -15.24 -12.38 9.82
CA ASP A 36 -15.65 -12.89 11.13
C ASP A 36 -14.50 -13.59 11.89
N ASP A 37 -13.46 -14.04 11.19
CA ASP A 37 -12.26 -14.67 11.75
C ASP A 37 -11.17 -13.63 12.08
N GLY A 38 -11.43 -12.35 11.80
CA GLY A 38 -10.50 -11.24 12.02
C GLY A 38 -9.42 -11.12 10.93
N PHE A 39 -9.59 -11.78 9.78
CA PHE A 39 -8.69 -11.65 8.63
C PHE A 39 -9.15 -10.52 7.69
N PRO A 40 -8.22 -9.75 7.10
CA PRO A 40 -8.60 -8.68 6.19
C PRO A 40 -9.32 -9.20 4.94
N TYR A 41 -10.42 -8.54 4.55
CA TYR A 41 -11.11 -8.88 3.31
C TYR A 41 -10.22 -8.64 2.08
N PRO A 42 -10.06 -9.64 1.18
CA PRO A 42 -9.44 -9.42 -0.12
C PRO A 42 -10.23 -8.39 -0.93
N GLN A 43 -9.56 -7.36 -1.46
CA GLN A 43 -10.15 -6.18 -2.11
C GLN A 43 -11.01 -5.31 -1.17
N GLY A 44 -10.85 -5.46 0.15
CA GLY A 44 -11.40 -4.57 1.16
C GLY A 44 -10.43 -3.47 1.56
N LEU A 45 -10.83 -2.66 2.54
CA LEU A 45 -10.05 -1.50 2.99
C LEU A 45 -8.71 -1.90 3.64
N MET A 46 -8.62 -3.12 4.18
CA MET A 46 -7.42 -3.66 4.83
C MET A 46 -6.69 -4.71 3.97
N ASP A 47 -6.90 -4.72 2.64
CA ASP A 47 -6.25 -5.69 1.75
C ASP A 47 -4.72 -5.68 1.96
N LEU A 48 -4.13 -6.87 2.16
CA LEU A 48 -2.69 -7.07 2.40
C LEU A 48 -1.79 -6.58 1.27
N ASN A 49 -2.33 -6.28 0.09
CA ASN A 49 -1.63 -5.60 -0.99
C ASN A 49 -1.39 -4.10 -0.71
N LEU A 50 -2.16 -3.49 0.19
CA LEU A 50 -2.02 -2.07 0.55
C LEU A 50 -0.99 -1.82 1.65
N GLY A 51 -0.51 -2.88 2.30
CA GLY A 51 0.42 -2.81 3.43
C GLY A 51 0.02 -3.78 4.53
N VAL A 52 0.86 -3.89 5.55
CA VAL A 52 0.57 -4.69 6.75
C VAL A 52 0.95 -3.94 8.01
N ILE A 53 0.11 -4.05 9.03
CA ILE A 53 0.37 -3.54 10.39
C ILE A 53 0.51 -4.69 11.38
N ASP A 54 -0.10 -5.84 11.10
CA ASP A 54 -0.06 -7.00 11.99
C ASP A 54 1.29 -7.73 11.88
N PRO A 55 1.98 -7.97 13.01
CA PRO A 55 3.33 -8.55 13.00
C PRO A 55 3.37 -10.01 12.52
N GLY A 56 2.22 -10.69 12.53
CA GLY A 56 2.06 -12.05 12.00
C GLY A 56 1.87 -12.13 10.49
N LEU A 57 1.68 -11.00 9.81
CA LEU A 57 1.35 -10.95 8.39
C LEU A 57 2.48 -10.33 7.56
N ARG A 58 2.48 -10.63 6.25
CA ARG A 58 3.40 -10.06 5.26
C ARG A 58 2.61 -9.35 4.17
N CYS A 59 3.14 -8.22 3.71
CA CYS A 59 2.54 -7.45 2.63
C CYS A 59 2.58 -8.24 1.32
N LYS A 60 1.43 -8.38 0.65
CA LYS A 60 1.34 -9.11 -0.63
C LYS A 60 1.95 -8.33 -1.81
N THR A 61 2.40 -7.10 -1.59
CA THR A 61 2.99 -6.25 -2.64
C THR A 61 4.51 -6.16 -2.54
N CYS A 62 5.07 -6.00 -1.35
CA CYS A 62 6.51 -5.90 -1.14
C CYS A 62 7.14 -7.09 -0.39
N ASP A 63 6.33 -8.05 0.08
CA ASP A 63 6.73 -9.24 0.86
C ASP A 63 7.41 -8.95 2.22
N GLN A 64 7.39 -7.69 2.66
CA GLN A 64 7.97 -7.27 3.93
C GLN A 64 6.99 -7.43 5.10
N LYS A 65 7.55 -7.48 6.31
CA LYS A 65 6.82 -7.35 7.57
C LYS A 65 6.48 -5.89 7.84
N ALA A 66 5.58 -5.64 8.80
CA ALA A 66 5.13 -4.30 9.16
C ALA A 66 6.27 -3.28 9.41
N ALA A 67 7.36 -3.69 10.05
CA ALA A 67 8.49 -2.80 10.35
C ALA A 67 9.31 -2.37 9.12
N ASP A 68 9.31 -3.19 8.07
CA ASP A 68 10.14 -2.99 6.87
C ASP A 68 9.29 -2.67 5.62
N CYS A 69 7.96 -2.57 5.79
CA CYS A 69 7.03 -2.17 4.74
C CYS A 69 7.10 -0.65 4.57
N PRO A 70 7.43 -0.14 3.37
CA PRO A 70 7.55 1.29 3.10
C PRO A 70 6.20 2.02 3.14
#